data_AF-A0AB34XLT4-F1
#
_entry.id   AF-A0AB34XLT4-F1
#
_cell.length_a   1.000
_cell.length_b   1.000
_cell.length_c   1.000
_cell.angle_alpha   90.00
_cell.angle_beta   90.00
_cell.angle_gamma   90.00
#
_symmetry.space_group_name_H-M   'P 1'
#
loop_
_entity.id
_entity.type
_entity.pdbx_description
1 polymer ?
#
loop_
_entity_poly.entity_id
_entity_poly.type
_entity_poly.pdbx_seq_one_letter_code
_entity_poly.pdbx_strand_id
1 'polypeptide(L)'
;MTPLYGLILAGGASKRMGTDKAALDYHGKPQLQAAFEVLTPVVDRCFVSVRPDQASDPLRSSFPQIVDTVDVDGPAAGLLSAHRAYPDVAWLVLACDLPMLDRGTLDTLIAARDGEHVAVSYRSEHDGLPEPLCAIWEPEALDRLEKQVAGGRVCPRKLLINSPTKLLEPHSRGALDNINTPEERDDAARRLKDLPGGPMIRLTLEYFAQLRELAGTREQSLETAFATVGPLYEELREKYAFPFEASKLRVAINGDFAPWTQTLKDGDHIVFIPPVTGG
;
A
#
# COMPACT_ATOMS: atom_id res chain seq x y z
N MET A 1 21.59 -11.77 9.82
CA MET A 1 20.53 -11.77 8.80
C MET A 1 21.12 -11.24 7.50
N THR A 2 20.67 -11.76 6.37
CA THR A 2 21.04 -11.27 5.04
C THR A 2 20.73 -9.78 4.92
N PRO A 3 21.64 -8.95 4.36
CA PRO A 3 21.37 -7.53 4.07
C PRO A 3 20.08 -7.37 3.29
N LEU A 4 19.36 -6.27 3.53
CA LEU A 4 18.07 -6.01 2.88
C LEU A 4 18.20 -4.78 1.98
N TYR A 5 18.10 -4.99 0.68
CA TYR A 5 18.07 -3.91 -0.30
C TYR A 5 16.64 -3.67 -0.80
N GLY A 6 16.35 -2.42 -1.16
CA GLY A 6 15.09 -2.01 -1.76
C GLY A 6 15.17 -2.03 -3.28
N LEU A 7 14.11 -2.52 -3.93
CA LEU A 7 13.95 -2.47 -5.38
C LEU A 7 12.58 -1.93 -5.75
N ILE A 8 12.54 -0.82 -6.48
CA ILE A 8 11.31 -0.29 -7.06
C ILE A 8 11.23 -0.67 -8.53
N LEU A 9 10.17 -1.38 -8.90
CA LEU A 9 9.95 -1.84 -10.27
C LEU A 9 9.28 -0.72 -11.10
N ALA A 10 10.10 0.03 -11.84
CA ALA A 10 9.66 1.15 -12.69
C ALA A 10 9.78 0.85 -14.20
N GLY A 11 10.04 -0.42 -14.56
CA GLY A 11 10.24 -0.92 -15.93
C GLY A 11 8.96 -1.16 -16.74
N GLY A 12 7.79 -0.71 -16.28
CA GLY A 12 6.52 -0.90 -17.00
C GLY A 12 6.39 -0.05 -18.27
N ALA A 13 5.68 -0.55 -19.29
CA ALA A 13 5.45 0.17 -20.55
C ALA A 13 4.21 1.09 -20.52
N SER A 14 3.42 1.06 -19.44
CA SER A 14 2.26 1.93 -19.19
C SER A 14 1.24 2.06 -20.35
N LYS A 15 1.14 1.02 -21.21
CA LYS A 15 0.39 1.05 -22.49
C LYS A 15 -1.11 1.38 -22.34
N ARG A 16 -1.75 0.95 -21.25
CA ARG A 16 -3.19 1.16 -21.00
C ARG A 16 -3.49 2.54 -20.37
N MET A 17 -2.56 3.06 -19.58
CA MET A 17 -2.69 4.38 -18.94
C MET A 17 -2.46 5.54 -19.91
N GLY A 18 -1.75 5.30 -21.02
CA GLY A 18 -1.33 6.33 -21.97
C GLY A 18 -0.30 7.33 -21.42
N THR A 19 -0.02 7.27 -20.12
CA THR A 19 0.91 8.14 -19.38
C THR A 19 1.82 7.26 -18.51
N ASP A 20 3.09 7.63 -18.35
CA ASP A 20 4.02 6.88 -17.52
C ASP A 20 3.61 6.93 -16.04
N LYS A 21 3.26 5.78 -15.48
CA LYS A 21 2.82 5.66 -14.08
C LYS A 21 3.85 6.18 -13.08
N ALA A 22 5.13 5.98 -13.38
CA ALA A 22 6.23 6.43 -12.52
C ALA A 22 6.23 7.96 -12.34
N ALA A 23 5.70 8.70 -13.33
CA ALA A 23 5.64 10.15 -13.35
C ALA A 23 4.32 10.73 -12.84
N LEU A 24 3.34 9.90 -12.45
CA LEU A 24 2.07 10.39 -11.93
C LEU A 24 2.27 11.12 -10.60
N ASP A 25 1.54 12.21 -10.42
CA ASP A 25 1.60 13.01 -9.20
C ASP A 25 0.38 12.72 -8.32
N TYR A 26 0.64 12.09 -7.17
CA TYR A 26 -0.33 11.82 -6.12
C TYR A 26 -0.09 12.63 -4.84
N HIS A 27 1.17 13.00 -4.60
CA HIS A 27 1.67 13.53 -3.32
C HIS A 27 2.40 14.88 -3.50
N GLY A 28 2.10 15.61 -4.57
CA GLY A 28 2.85 16.81 -5.00
C GLY A 28 4.23 16.49 -5.58
N LYS A 29 4.48 15.23 -5.96
CA LYS A 29 5.73 14.71 -6.49
C LYS A 29 5.51 13.46 -7.34
N PRO A 30 6.43 13.10 -8.25
CA PRO A 30 6.36 11.88 -9.03
C PRO A 30 6.22 10.64 -8.14
N GLN A 31 5.35 9.72 -8.54
CA GLN A 31 5.06 8.50 -7.78
C GLN A 31 6.31 7.64 -7.55
N LEU A 32 7.23 7.58 -8.53
CA LEU A 32 8.52 6.91 -8.35
C LEU A 32 9.33 7.54 -7.20
N GLN A 33 9.34 8.86 -7.12
CA GLN A 33 10.01 9.58 -6.04
C GLN A 33 9.36 9.28 -4.69
N ALA A 34 8.02 9.28 -4.62
CA ALA A 34 7.30 8.94 -3.39
C ALA A 34 7.62 7.52 -2.91
N ALA A 35 7.58 6.52 -3.81
CA ALA A 35 7.94 5.14 -3.48
C ALA A 35 9.40 5.03 -3.00
N PHE A 36 10.33 5.76 -3.64
CA PHE A 36 11.74 5.77 -3.25
C PHE A 36 11.97 6.36 -1.86
N GLU A 37 11.27 7.46 -1.53
CA GLU A 37 11.34 8.09 -0.21
C GLU A 37 10.75 7.22 0.90
N VAL A 38 9.71 6.43 0.61
CA VAL A 38 9.11 5.49 1.60
C VAL A 38 10.03 4.28 1.84
N LEU A 39 10.65 3.76 0.79
CA LEU A 39 11.47 2.54 0.87
C LEU A 39 12.89 2.78 1.44
N THR A 40 13.53 3.89 1.07
CA THR A 40 14.94 4.16 1.42
C THR A 40 15.24 4.10 2.94
N PRO A 41 14.40 4.65 3.84
CA PRO A 41 14.69 4.64 5.27
C PRO A 41 14.63 3.27 5.95
N VAL A 42 14.17 2.23 5.25
CA VAL A 42 13.96 0.88 5.82
C VAL A 42 14.85 -0.20 5.22
N VAL A 43 15.78 0.17 4.33
CA VAL A 43 16.70 -0.75 3.64
C VAL A 43 18.14 -0.22 3.65
N ASP A 44 19.12 -1.11 3.50
CA ASP A 44 20.54 -0.72 3.51
C ASP A 44 20.93 0.08 2.25
N ARG A 45 20.35 -0.29 1.11
CA ARG A 45 20.51 0.38 -0.20
C ARG A 45 19.21 0.27 -0.99
N CYS A 46 18.88 1.30 -1.76
CA CYS A 46 17.65 1.35 -2.56
C CYS A 46 17.99 1.58 -4.04
N PHE A 47 17.29 0.86 -4.92
CA PHE A 47 17.46 0.92 -6.37
C PHE A 47 16.12 1.01 -7.11
N VAL A 48 16.16 1.55 -8.32
CA VAL A 48 15.07 1.52 -9.29
C VAL A 48 15.42 0.56 -10.42
N SER A 49 14.58 -0.46 -10.65
CA SER A 49 14.66 -1.31 -11.84
C SER A 49 14.09 -0.60 -13.06
N VAL A 50 14.88 -0.57 -14.13
CA VAL A 50 14.57 0.15 -15.37
C VAL A 50 14.90 -0.73 -16.58
N ARG A 51 14.10 -0.61 -17.64
CA ARG A 51 14.47 -1.22 -18.91
C ARG A 51 15.66 -0.48 -19.54
N PRO A 52 16.46 -1.14 -20.41
CA PRO A 52 17.57 -0.49 -21.10
C PRO A 52 17.19 0.80 -21.85
N ASP A 53 16.02 0.84 -22.48
CA ASP A 53 15.48 2.02 -23.19
C ASP A 53 15.08 3.17 -22.25
N GLN A 54 14.94 2.89 -20.95
CA GLN A 54 14.52 3.85 -19.92
C GLN A 54 15.67 4.31 -19.02
N ALA A 55 16.89 3.76 -19.17
CA ALA A 55 18.01 4.09 -18.28
C ALA A 55 18.36 5.59 -18.29
N SER A 56 18.31 6.22 -19.47
CA SER A 56 18.58 7.65 -19.65
C SER A 56 17.37 8.57 -19.45
N ASP A 57 16.22 8.03 -19.05
CA ASP A 57 15.03 8.84 -18.75
C ASP A 57 15.33 9.83 -17.61
N PRO A 58 15.01 11.14 -17.75
CA PRO A 58 15.36 12.15 -16.74
C PRO A 58 14.82 11.86 -15.35
N LEU A 59 13.62 11.28 -15.24
CA LEU A 59 13.05 10.92 -13.96
C LEU A 59 13.83 9.76 -13.34
N ARG A 60 13.98 8.64 -14.07
CA ARG A 60 14.64 7.44 -13.53
C ARG A 60 16.14 7.61 -13.31
N SER A 61 16.83 8.38 -14.14
CA SER A 61 18.30 8.59 -14.04
C SER A 61 18.72 9.41 -12.83
N SER A 62 17.76 10.02 -12.12
CA SER A 62 18.01 10.71 -10.85
C SER A 62 18.20 9.76 -9.65
N PHE A 63 17.92 8.46 -9.82
CA PHE A 63 18.02 7.44 -8.76
C PHE A 63 19.13 6.40 -9.06
N PRO A 64 19.65 5.69 -8.04
CA PRO A 64 20.46 4.49 -8.28
C PRO A 64 19.67 3.45 -9.06
N GLN A 65 20.21 2.97 -10.17
CA GLN A 65 19.49 2.07 -11.08
C GLN A 65 20.03 0.65 -11.07
N ILE A 66 19.14 -0.29 -11.35
CA ILE A 66 19.46 -1.61 -11.87
C ILE A 66 18.81 -1.69 -13.25
N VAL A 67 19.64 -1.75 -14.29
CA VAL A 67 19.16 -1.93 -15.65
C VAL A 67 18.82 -3.40 -15.86
N ASP A 68 17.63 -3.68 -16.38
CA ASP A 68 17.17 -5.03 -16.62
C ASP A 68 18.07 -5.71 -17.67
N THR A 69 18.75 -6.79 -17.26
CA THR A 69 19.66 -7.60 -18.11
C THR A 69 19.09 -8.97 -18.45
N VAL A 70 17.96 -9.34 -17.85
CA VAL A 70 17.29 -10.62 -18.08
C VAL A 70 16.16 -10.44 -19.08
N ASP A 71 16.27 -11.13 -20.21
CA ASP A 71 15.28 -11.08 -21.30
C ASP A 71 14.05 -11.94 -20.97
N VAL A 72 13.19 -11.40 -20.10
CA VAL A 72 11.87 -11.95 -19.77
C VAL A 72 10.85 -10.84 -19.63
N ASP A 73 9.59 -11.17 -19.86
CA ASP A 73 8.52 -10.20 -19.68
C ASP A 73 8.19 -9.96 -18.20
N GLY A 74 7.89 -8.70 -17.89
CA GLY A 74 7.28 -8.30 -16.63
C GLY A 74 8.26 -8.21 -15.45
N PRO A 75 7.75 -8.25 -14.21
CA PRO A 75 8.54 -7.94 -13.00
C PRO A 75 9.68 -8.93 -12.73
N ALA A 76 9.66 -10.11 -13.35
CA ALA A 76 10.74 -11.08 -13.24
C ALA A 76 12.06 -10.54 -13.82
N ALA A 77 12.02 -9.66 -14.83
CA ALA A 77 13.22 -9.06 -15.40
C ALA A 77 13.98 -8.25 -14.35
N GLY A 78 13.29 -7.35 -13.65
CA GLY A 78 13.86 -6.53 -12.58
C GLY A 78 14.34 -7.37 -11.40
N LEU A 79 13.52 -8.31 -10.92
CA LEU A 79 13.88 -9.21 -9.81
C LEU A 79 15.17 -9.98 -10.09
N LEU A 80 15.27 -10.61 -11.27
CA LEU A 80 16.43 -11.42 -11.61
C LEU A 80 17.65 -10.58 -11.96
N SER A 81 17.47 -9.39 -12.54
CA SER A 81 18.58 -8.46 -12.79
C SER A 81 19.17 -7.95 -11.48
N ALA A 82 18.32 -7.67 -10.49
CA ALA A 82 18.74 -7.29 -9.15
C ALA A 82 19.47 -8.44 -8.43
N HIS A 83 18.92 -9.65 -8.50
CA HIS A 83 19.57 -10.86 -7.97
C HIS A 83 20.95 -11.11 -8.58
N ARG A 84 21.09 -10.97 -9.90
CA ARG A 84 22.40 -11.12 -10.58
C ARG A 84 23.42 -10.05 -10.16
N ALA A 85 22.98 -8.83 -9.90
CA ALA A 85 23.85 -7.75 -9.45
C ALA A 85 24.31 -7.95 -7.99
N TYR A 86 23.43 -8.50 -7.15
CA TYR A 86 23.70 -8.76 -5.74
C TYR A 86 23.06 -10.11 -5.34
N PRO A 87 23.77 -11.25 -5.49
CA PRO A 87 23.18 -12.58 -5.27
C PRO A 87 22.98 -12.93 -3.79
N ASP A 88 23.76 -12.32 -2.89
CA ASP A 88 23.77 -12.64 -1.46
C ASP A 88 22.92 -11.66 -0.61
N VAL A 89 21.98 -10.93 -1.24
CA VAL A 89 21.12 -9.95 -0.54
C VAL A 89 19.64 -10.30 -0.68
N ALA A 90 18.87 -10.01 0.36
CA ALA A 90 17.42 -10.05 0.28
C ALA A 90 16.89 -8.75 -0.35
N TRP A 91 15.74 -8.85 -1.02
CA TRP A 91 15.14 -7.72 -1.72
C TRP A 91 13.75 -7.42 -1.17
N LEU A 92 13.55 -6.22 -0.63
CA LEU A 92 12.23 -5.64 -0.41
C LEU A 92 11.78 -4.97 -1.71
N VAL A 93 10.80 -5.56 -2.37
CA VAL A 93 10.39 -5.22 -3.73
C VAL A 93 9.06 -4.50 -3.70
N LEU A 94 8.99 -3.36 -4.39
CA LEU A 94 7.80 -2.54 -4.54
C LEU A 94 7.47 -2.28 -6.02
N ALA A 95 6.21 -2.43 -6.40
CA ALA A 95 5.69 -1.87 -7.62
C ALA A 95 5.68 -0.33 -7.52
N CYS A 96 5.97 0.37 -8.61
CA CYS A 96 5.91 1.83 -8.61
C CYS A 96 4.48 2.39 -8.56
N ASP A 97 3.44 1.57 -8.75
CA ASP A 97 2.03 2.00 -8.88
C ASP A 97 1.17 1.76 -7.64
N LEU A 98 1.79 1.79 -6.45
CA LEU A 98 1.17 1.65 -5.13
C LEU A 98 1.14 2.99 -4.36
N PRO A 99 0.26 3.96 -4.69
CA PRO A 99 0.31 5.29 -4.06
C PRO A 99 -0.22 5.33 -2.63
N MET A 100 -1.00 4.32 -2.23
CA MET A 100 -1.56 4.19 -0.89
C MET A 100 -0.60 3.49 0.09
N LEU A 101 0.56 3.04 -0.38
CA LEU A 101 1.54 2.31 0.42
C LEU A 101 2.14 3.23 1.49
N ASP A 102 2.09 2.77 2.74
CA ASP A 102 2.64 3.47 3.89
C ASP A 102 3.86 2.75 4.49
N ARG A 103 4.52 3.44 5.44
CA ARG A 103 5.69 2.89 6.13
C ARG A 103 5.33 1.71 7.04
N GLY A 104 4.13 1.70 7.63
CA GLY A 104 3.68 0.63 8.53
C GLY A 104 3.58 -0.73 7.81
N THR A 105 3.19 -0.69 6.54
CA THR A 105 3.18 -1.85 5.64
C THR A 105 4.60 -2.40 5.44
N LEU A 106 5.60 -1.54 5.23
CA LEU A 106 6.99 -1.99 5.08
C LEU A 106 7.57 -2.53 6.40
N ASP A 107 7.35 -1.82 7.50
CA ASP A 107 7.83 -2.22 8.83
C ASP A 107 7.28 -3.61 9.21
N THR A 108 6.03 -3.90 8.85
CA THR A 108 5.38 -5.20 9.09
C THR A 108 6.02 -6.34 8.29
N LEU A 109 6.33 -6.12 7.00
CA LEU A 109 7.07 -7.12 6.20
C LEU A 109 8.45 -7.41 6.80
N ILE A 110 9.17 -6.37 7.21
CA ILE A 110 10.53 -6.49 7.75
C ILE A 110 10.50 -7.24 9.09
N ALA A 111 9.58 -6.88 9.99
CA ALA A 111 9.42 -7.54 11.28
C ALA A 111 9.03 -9.02 11.16
N ALA A 112 8.37 -9.40 10.06
CA ALA A 112 7.94 -10.77 9.83
C ALA A 112 9.05 -11.69 9.26
N ARG A 113 10.20 -11.15 8.82
CA ARG A 113 11.34 -11.97 8.37
C ARG A 113 11.86 -12.83 9.53
N ASP A 114 11.95 -14.14 9.30
CA ASP A 114 12.33 -15.11 10.33
C ASP A 114 13.49 -16.04 9.93
N GLY A 115 13.95 -15.99 8.67
CA GLY A 115 15.00 -16.86 8.17
C GLY A 115 14.57 -18.31 7.92
N GLU A 116 13.31 -18.65 8.16
CA GLU A 116 12.72 -19.95 7.84
C GLU A 116 11.99 -19.93 6.50
N HIS A 117 11.40 -18.78 6.16
CA HIS A 117 10.70 -18.55 4.91
C HIS A 117 11.62 -17.92 3.86
N VAL A 118 11.46 -18.35 2.60
CA VAL A 118 12.22 -17.80 1.47
C VAL A 118 11.61 -16.49 0.95
N ALA A 119 10.41 -16.14 1.41
CA ALA A 119 9.76 -14.87 1.10
C ALA A 119 8.74 -14.49 2.19
N VAL A 120 8.50 -13.19 2.32
CA VAL A 120 7.40 -12.62 3.11
C VAL A 120 6.56 -11.77 2.17
N SER A 121 5.25 -11.99 2.14
CA SER A 121 4.34 -11.33 1.21
C SER A 121 3.00 -11.08 1.87
N TYR A 122 2.26 -10.07 1.40
CA TYR A 122 0.86 -9.92 1.75
C TYR A 122 -0.04 -10.85 0.94
N ARG A 123 -1.21 -11.16 1.48
CA ARG A 123 -2.34 -11.65 0.69
C ARG A 123 -2.96 -10.48 -0.08
N SER A 124 -3.22 -10.70 -1.37
CA SER A 124 -4.03 -9.77 -2.16
C SER A 124 -5.47 -9.81 -1.68
N GLU A 125 -6.08 -8.64 -1.50
CA GLU A 125 -7.50 -8.53 -1.12
C GLU A 125 -8.46 -8.96 -2.25
N HIS A 126 -7.97 -9.09 -3.49
CA HIS A 126 -8.80 -9.48 -4.63
C HIS A 126 -9.05 -11.00 -4.71
N ASP A 127 -8.03 -11.81 -4.41
CA ASP A 127 -8.09 -13.27 -4.61
C ASP A 127 -7.39 -14.08 -3.51
N GLY A 128 -6.85 -13.43 -2.49
CA GLY A 128 -6.18 -14.07 -1.34
C GLY A 128 -4.81 -14.68 -1.65
N LEU A 129 -4.33 -14.57 -2.90
CA LEU A 129 -3.03 -15.09 -3.32
C LEU A 129 -1.91 -14.07 -3.02
N PRO A 130 -0.64 -14.51 -2.91
CA PRO A 130 0.47 -13.63 -2.52
C PRO A 130 0.65 -12.43 -3.47
N GLU A 131 0.96 -11.25 -2.95
CA GLU A 131 1.32 -10.05 -3.72
C GLU A 131 2.84 -9.99 -3.95
N PRO A 132 3.35 -10.39 -5.14
CA PRO A 132 4.80 -10.46 -5.37
C PRO A 132 5.50 -9.11 -5.48
N LEU A 133 4.76 -8.03 -5.71
CA LEU A 133 5.29 -6.68 -5.96
C LEU A 133 5.13 -5.76 -4.75
N CYS A 134 4.85 -6.33 -3.57
CA CYS A 134 5.04 -5.73 -2.26
C CYS A 134 5.45 -6.84 -1.28
N ALA A 135 6.68 -7.32 -1.46
CA ALA A 135 7.17 -8.52 -0.79
C ALA A 135 8.67 -8.47 -0.53
N ILE A 136 9.12 -9.25 0.45
CA ILE A 136 10.54 -9.54 0.69
C ILE A 136 10.87 -10.88 0.03
N TRP A 137 11.90 -10.87 -0.80
CA TRP A 137 12.44 -12.02 -1.50
C TRP A 137 13.83 -12.34 -0.95
N GLU A 138 13.98 -13.51 -0.33
CA GLU A 138 15.32 -14.00 0.06
C GLU A 138 16.07 -14.52 -1.19
N PRO A 139 17.42 -14.54 -1.16
CA PRO A 139 18.24 -15.06 -2.26
C PRO A 139 17.75 -16.40 -2.82
N GLU A 140 17.37 -17.32 -1.93
CA GLU A 140 16.90 -18.65 -2.31
C GLU A 140 15.63 -18.62 -3.16
N ALA A 141 14.69 -17.70 -2.89
CA ALA A 141 13.49 -17.55 -3.71
C ALA A 141 13.83 -17.07 -5.12
N LEU A 142 14.83 -16.20 -5.25
CA LEU A 142 15.28 -15.65 -6.53
C LEU A 142 16.09 -16.68 -7.33
N ASP A 143 16.90 -17.53 -6.69
CA ASP A 143 17.53 -18.69 -7.32
C ASP A 143 16.49 -19.66 -7.91
N ARG A 144 15.41 -19.90 -7.17
CA ARG A 144 14.28 -20.71 -7.65
C ARG A 144 13.58 -20.03 -8.82
N LEU A 145 13.44 -18.70 -8.80
CA LEU A 145 12.81 -17.93 -9.87
C LEU A 145 13.65 -17.99 -11.15
N GLU A 146 14.97 -17.86 -11.04
CA GLU A 146 15.88 -17.95 -12.17
C GLU A 146 15.78 -19.32 -12.86
N LYS A 147 15.72 -20.40 -12.05
CA LYS A 147 15.52 -21.76 -12.56
C LYS A 147 14.16 -21.95 -13.26
N GLN A 148 13.08 -21.37 -12.73
CA GLN A 148 11.76 -21.44 -13.36
C GLN A 148 11.74 -20.72 -14.70
N VAL A 149 12.37 -19.55 -14.76
CA VAL A 149 12.51 -18.75 -15.98
C VAL A 149 13.31 -19.50 -17.05
N ALA A 150 14.42 -20.14 -16.67
CA ALA A 150 15.20 -20.97 -17.59
C ALA A 150 14.39 -22.16 -18.16
N GLY A 151 13.39 -22.65 -17.42
CA GLY A 151 12.43 -23.66 -17.86
C GLY A 151 11.20 -23.12 -18.60
N GLY A 152 11.18 -21.84 -18.98
CA GLY A 152 10.09 -21.19 -19.73
C GLY A 152 8.89 -20.77 -18.88
N ARG A 153 9.00 -20.70 -17.55
CA ARG A 153 7.93 -20.29 -16.63
C ARG A 153 8.25 -18.93 -16.01
N VAL A 154 7.41 -17.92 -16.25
CA VAL A 154 7.66 -16.53 -15.82
C VAL A 154 6.48 -16.01 -14.99
N CYS A 155 6.38 -16.43 -13.73
CA CYS A 155 5.33 -15.91 -12.85
C CYS A 155 5.82 -15.84 -11.39
N PRO A 156 6.30 -14.66 -10.94
CA PRO A 156 6.77 -14.47 -9.57
C PRO A 156 5.71 -14.88 -8.53
N ARG A 157 4.45 -14.51 -8.76
CA ARG A 157 3.33 -14.93 -7.90
C ARG A 157 3.21 -16.44 -7.74
N LYS A 158 3.31 -17.17 -8.85
CA LYS A 158 3.26 -18.64 -8.83
C LYS A 158 4.45 -19.23 -8.10
N LEU A 159 5.62 -18.59 -8.14
CA LEU A 159 6.75 -19.03 -7.33
C LEU A 159 6.47 -18.88 -5.84
N LEU A 160 5.91 -17.76 -5.40
CA LEU A 160 5.53 -17.54 -4.00
C LEU A 160 4.51 -18.58 -3.52
N ILE A 161 3.50 -18.90 -4.34
CA ILE A 161 2.50 -19.93 -4.03
C ILE A 161 3.15 -21.31 -3.81
N ASN A 162 4.20 -21.63 -4.56
CA ASN A 162 4.84 -22.95 -4.55
C ASN A 162 6.14 -22.97 -3.74
N SER A 163 6.36 -21.98 -2.87
CA SER A 163 7.55 -21.86 -2.02
C SER A 163 7.14 -21.60 -0.57
N PRO A 164 8.04 -21.85 0.41
CA PRO A 164 7.83 -21.46 1.81
C PRO A 164 7.73 -19.94 1.97
N THR A 165 6.54 -19.39 1.71
CA THR A 165 6.25 -17.96 1.78
C THR A 165 5.40 -17.67 3.00
N LYS A 166 5.84 -16.75 3.85
CA LYS A 166 5.05 -16.24 4.97
C LYS A 166 4.05 -15.23 4.45
N LEU A 167 2.76 -15.49 4.69
CA LEU A 167 1.68 -14.61 4.26
C LEU A 167 1.14 -13.77 5.40
N LEU A 168 1.08 -12.46 5.16
CA LEU A 168 0.54 -11.47 6.07
C LEU A 168 -0.79 -10.92 5.53
N GLU A 169 -1.64 -10.43 6.42
CA GLU A 169 -2.82 -9.65 6.03
C GLU A 169 -2.42 -8.17 5.89
N PRO A 170 -2.91 -7.45 4.87
CA PRO A 170 -2.68 -6.01 4.74
C PRO A 170 -3.15 -5.26 5.98
N HIS A 171 -2.37 -4.26 6.41
CA HIS A 171 -2.72 -3.46 7.59
C HIS A 171 -3.94 -2.57 7.34
N SER A 172 -4.06 -2.06 6.12
CA SER A 172 -5.12 -1.16 5.68
C SER A 172 -5.64 -1.57 4.31
N ARG A 173 -6.95 -1.42 4.12
CA ARG A 173 -7.63 -1.82 2.89
C ARG A 173 -7.15 -0.99 1.71
N GLY A 174 -6.70 -1.69 0.69
CA GLY A 174 -6.21 -1.17 -0.57
C GLY A 174 -4.88 -0.43 -0.48
N ALA A 175 -4.09 -0.67 0.57
CA ALA A 175 -2.68 -0.24 0.64
C ALA A 175 -1.85 -0.79 -0.55
N LEU A 176 -2.28 -1.93 -1.10
CA LEU A 176 -1.62 -2.64 -2.20
C LEU A 176 -2.37 -2.49 -3.54
N ASP A 177 -3.32 -1.56 -3.64
CA ASP A 177 -4.08 -1.37 -4.87
C ASP A 177 -3.19 -0.77 -5.96
N ASN A 178 -2.99 -1.53 -7.04
CA ASN A 178 -2.25 -1.08 -8.21
C ASN A 178 -3.12 -0.18 -9.10
N ILE A 179 -2.58 0.96 -9.50
CA ILE A 179 -3.30 1.86 -10.43
C ILE A 179 -2.88 1.62 -11.87
N ASN A 180 -3.82 1.13 -12.67
CA ASN A 180 -3.67 0.71 -14.05
C ASN A 180 -4.55 1.48 -15.04
N THR A 181 -5.55 2.22 -14.57
CA THR A 181 -6.47 3.03 -15.40
C THR A 181 -6.60 4.49 -14.91
N PRO A 182 -6.96 5.44 -15.80
CA PRO A 182 -7.24 6.82 -15.39
C PRO A 182 -8.35 6.93 -14.35
N GLU A 183 -9.37 6.08 -14.44
CA GLU A 183 -10.47 6.01 -13.47
C GLU A 183 -9.96 5.58 -12.09
N GLU A 184 -9.09 4.56 -12.02
CA GLU A 184 -8.42 4.15 -10.77
C GLU A 184 -7.51 5.25 -10.21
N ARG A 185 -6.87 6.05 -11.06
CA ARG A 185 -6.08 7.21 -10.62
C ARG A 185 -6.95 8.24 -9.93
N ASP A 186 -8.08 8.59 -10.53
CA ASP A 186 -8.99 9.59 -9.96
C ASP A 186 -9.63 9.07 -8.65
N ASP A 187 -9.89 7.77 -8.56
CA ASP A 187 -10.34 7.13 -7.31
C ASP A 187 -9.27 7.16 -6.21
N ALA A 188 -8.04 6.77 -6.54
CA ALA A 188 -6.92 6.84 -5.60
C ALA A 188 -6.64 8.27 -5.15
N ALA A 189 -6.71 9.25 -6.04
CA ALA A 189 -6.54 10.66 -5.68
C ALA A 189 -7.64 11.15 -4.71
N ARG A 190 -8.85 10.58 -4.75
CA ARG A 190 -9.88 10.83 -3.72
C ARG A 190 -9.51 10.15 -2.41
N ARG A 191 -9.19 8.85 -2.45
CA ARG A 191 -8.83 8.06 -1.27
C ARG A 191 -7.60 8.59 -0.53
N LEU A 192 -6.63 9.16 -1.25
CA LEU A 192 -5.45 9.80 -0.67
C LEU A 192 -5.78 11.08 0.10
N LYS A 193 -6.76 11.87 -0.33
CA LYS A 193 -7.26 13.02 0.45
C LYS A 193 -7.95 12.60 1.73
N ASP A 194 -8.45 11.37 1.71
CA ASP A 194 -9.20 10.75 2.79
C ASP A 194 -8.29 9.95 3.76
N LEU A 195 -7.02 9.71 3.42
CA LEU A 195 -6.07 9.02 4.29
C LEU A 195 -5.67 9.85 5.52
N PRO A 196 -5.23 9.20 6.62
CA PRO A 196 -4.65 9.89 7.74
C PRO A 196 -3.31 10.51 7.33
N GLY A 197 -3.25 11.83 7.27
CA GLY A 197 -2.04 12.58 6.91
C GLY A 197 -1.94 13.96 7.56
N GLY A 198 -2.95 14.33 8.36
CA GLY A 198 -2.91 15.51 9.20
C GLY A 198 -2.11 15.28 10.49
N PRO A 199 -1.84 16.33 11.27
CA PRO A 199 -1.33 16.15 12.63
C PRO A 199 -2.27 15.24 13.43
N MET A 200 -1.72 14.43 14.33
CA MET A 200 -2.54 13.64 15.27
C MET A 200 -3.42 14.60 16.08
N ILE A 201 -4.73 14.39 16.00
CA ILE A 201 -5.74 15.15 16.73
C ILE A 201 -6.48 14.21 17.69
N ARG A 202 -6.90 14.74 18.84
CA ARG A 202 -7.73 14.03 19.80
C ARG A 202 -9.18 14.46 19.63
N LEU A 203 -10.06 13.49 19.48
CA LEU A 203 -11.49 13.66 19.27
C LEU A 203 -12.28 13.03 20.41
N THR A 204 -13.51 13.47 20.58
CA THR A 204 -14.51 12.79 21.42
C THR A 204 -15.64 12.31 20.52
N LEU A 205 -15.91 11.01 20.55
CA LEU A 205 -16.94 10.36 19.75
C LEU A 205 -18.10 9.96 20.66
N GLU A 206 -19.33 10.33 20.31
CA GLU A 206 -20.54 9.87 20.98
C GLU A 206 -21.35 8.92 20.07
N TYR A 207 -21.70 7.76 20.61
CA TYR A 207 -22.45 6.71 19.93
C TYR A 207 -23.86 6.57 20.49
N PHE A 208 -24.83 6.37 19.59
CA PHE A 208 -26.25 6.19 19.92
C PHE A 208 -26.79 4.87 19.37
N ALA A 209 -27.87 4.38 19.99
CA ALA A 209 -28.62 3.20 19.56
C ALA A 209 -27.71 2.00 19.25
N GLN A 210 -27.87 1.38 18.08
CA GLN A 210 -27.11 0.20 17.66
C GLN A 210 -25.60 0.46 17.58
N LEU A 211 -25.17 1.69 17.27
CA LEU A 211 -23.73 2.02 17.26
C LEU A 211 -23.12 1.92 18.65
N ARG A 212 -23.85 2.37 19.68
CA ARG A 212 -23.42 2.26 21.08
C ARG A 212 -23.30 0.81 21.53
N GLU A 213 -24.25 -0.03 21.14
CA GLU A 213 -24.25 -1.45 21.48
C GLU A 213 -23.04 -2.17 20.87
N LEU A 214 -22.73 -1.87 19.60
CA LEU A 214 -21.60 -2.46 18.89
C LEU A 214 -20.24 -1.92 19.36
N ALA A 215 -20.15 -0.61 19.65
CA ALA A 215 -18.93 0.00 20.17
C ALA A 215 -18.65 -0.38 21.64
N GLY A 216 -19.67 -0.82 22.38
CA GLY A 216 -19.57 -1.15 23.81
C GLY A 216 -19.43 0.05 24.74
N THR A 217 -19.46 1.28 24.20
CA THR A 217 -19.39 2.53 24.97
C THR A 217 -20.31 3.59 24.38
N ARG A 218 -20.78 4.51 25.22
CA ARG A 218 -21.52 5.70 24.79
C ARG A 218 -20.59 6.79 24.26
N GLU A 219 -19.41 6.91 24.86
CA GLU A 219 -18.46 7.96 24.55
C GLU A 219 -17.05 7.36 24.51
N GLN A 220 -16.24 7.83 23.58
CA GLN A 220 -14.85 7.41 23.41
C GLN A 220 -13.98 8.63 23.07
N SER A 221 -12.82 8.73 23.71
CA SER A 221 -11.75 9.59 23.17
C SER A 221 -10.92 8.79 22.17
N LEU A 222 -10.67 9.37 21.00
CA LEU A 222 -9.91 8.75 19.93
C LEU A 222 -8.82 9.72 19.44
N GLU A 223 -7.61 9.21 19.28
CA GLU A 223 -6.57 9.93 18.55
C GLU A 223 -6.57 9.44 17.11
N THR A 224 -6.59 10.37 16.15
CA THR A 224 -6.61 10.05 14.72
C THR A 224 -5.81 11.07 13.92
N ALA A 225 -5.37 10.69 12.73
CA ALA A 225 -4.75 11.58 11.74
C ALA A 225 -5.67 11.85 10.53
N PHE A 226 -6.91 11.34 10.54
CA PHE A 226 -7.88 11.59 9.48
C PHE A 226 -8.22 13.08 9.38
N ALA A 227 -8.17 13.60 8.15
CA ALA A 227 -8.47 15.00 7.91
C ALA A 227 -9.98 15.31 7.98
N THR A 228 -10.84 14.33 7.65
CA THR A 228 -12.30 14.52 7.58
C THR A 228 -13.06 13.39 8.28
N VAL A 229 -14.35 13.62 8.54
CA VAL A 229 -15.17 12.70 9.34
C VAL A 229 -15.62 11.43 8.59
N GLY A 230 -15.71 11.46 7.26
CA GLY A 230 -16.09 10.31 6.43
C GLY A 230 -15.14 9.12 6.58
N PRO A 231 -13.84 9.28 6.30
CA PRO A 231 -12.85 8.21 6.41
C PRO A 231 -12.72 7.69 7.85
N LEU A 232 -12.80 8.58 8.83
CA LEU A 232 -12.87 8.21 10.24
C LEU A 232 -14.07 7.29 10.52
N TYR A 233 -15.25 7.58 9.97
CA TYR A 233 -16.41 6.72 10.18
C TYR A 233 -16.28 5.35 9.51
N GLU A 234 -15.70 5.27 8.31
CA GLU A 234 -15.48 3.97 7.67
C GLU A 234 -14.48 3.10 8.46
N GLU A 235 -13.42 3.69 9.04
CA GLU A 235 -12.52 2.98 9.96
C GLU A 235 -13.30 2.43 11.18
N LEU A 236 -14.13 3.27 11.82
CA LEU A 236 -14.94 2.86 12.97
C LEU A 236 -15.96 1.78 12.59
N ARG A 237 -16.54 1.89 11.39
CA ARG A 237 -17.49 0.94 10.85
C ARG A 237 -16.86 -0.43 10.67
N GLU A 238 -15.64 -0.52 10.14
CA GLU A 238 -14.91 -1.78 10.04
C GLU A 238 -14.54 -2.30 11.42
N LYS A 239 -13.95 -1.45 12.27
CA LYS A 239 -13.51 -1.81 13.63
C LYS A 239 -14.62 -2.40 14.51
N TYR A 240 -15.81 -1.79 14.47
CA TYR A 240 -16.94 -2.17 15.31
C TYR A 240 -18.05 -2.91 14.54
N ALA A 241 -17.81 -3.26 13.28
CA ALA A 241 -18.79 -3.88 12.38
C ALA A 241 -20.14 -3.12 12.34
N PHE A 242 -20.10 -1.78 12.24
CA PHE A 242 -21.32 -0.99 12.17
C PHE A 242 -22.11 -1.29 10.88
N PRO A 243 -23.46 -1.44 10.96
CA PRO A 243 -24.26 -1.89 9.84
C PRO A 243 -24.65 -0.78 8.87
N PHE A 244 -24.41 0.49 9.22
CA PHE A 244 -24.85 1.63 8.42
C PHE A 244 -23.71 2.16 7.54
N GLU A 245 -24.00 2.36 6.26
CA GLU A 245 -23.17 3.19 5.38
C GLU A 245 -23.31 4.67 5.78
N ALA A 246 -22.27 5.48 5.52
CA ALA A 246 -22.30 6.92 5.77
C ALA A 246 -23.52 7.61 5.11
N SER A 247 -23.97 7.13 3.94
CA SER A 247 -25.14 7.64 3.22
C SER A 247 -26.47 7.49 3.98
N LYS A 248 -26.53 6.57 4.95
CA LYS A 248 -27.71 6.28 5.79
C LYS A 248 -27.66 6.99 7.15
N LEU A 249 -26.52 7.57 7.48
CA LEU A 249 -26.29 8.28 8.73
C LEU A 249 -26.30 9.79 8.51
N ARG A 250 -26.52 10.52 9.60
CA ARG A 250 -26.13 11.93 9.68
C ARG A 250 -24.99 12.06 10.69
N VAL A 251 -24.15 13.05 10.50
CA VAL A 251 -23.07 13.37 11.43
C VAL A 251 -23.24 14.80 11.93
N ALA A 252 -22.99 14.99 13.22
CA ALA A 252 -22.89 16.30 13.84
C ALA A 252 -21.51 16.49 14.47
N ILE A 253 -20.92 17.67 14.30
CA ILE A 253 -19.63 18.05 14.88
C ILE A 253 -19.85 19.31 15.72
N ASN A 254 -19.46 19.25 16.99
CA ASN A 254 -19.64 20.32 17.97
C ASN A 254 -21.09 20.82 18.10
N GLY A 255 -22.07 19.94 17.86
CA GLY A 255 -23.51 20.22 17.97
C GLY A 255 -24.21 20.57 16.64
N ASP A 256 -23.46 20.83 15.57
CA ASP A 256 -24.01 21.21 14.27
C ASP A 256 -23.92 20.05 13.25
N PHE A 257 -24.97 19.86 12.45
CA PHE A 257 -24.93 18.90 11.34
C PHE A 257 -23.83 19.30 10.34
N ALA A 258 -22.98 18.34 10.01
CA ALA A 258 -21.83 18.55 9.15
C ALA A 258 -21.87 17.65 7.91
N PRO A 259 -21.29 18.06 6.78
CA PRO A 259 -21.03 17.17 5.67
C PRO A 259 -19.96 16.13 6.07
N TRP A 260 -19.97 14.96 5.44
CA TRP A 260 -18.95 13.92 5.65
C TRP A 260 -17.53 14.35 5.25
N THR A 261 -17.42 15.40 4.45
CA THR A 261 -16.16 16.04 4.03
C THR A 261 -15.69 17.14 4.98
N GLN A 262 -16.38 17.37 6.11
CA GLN A 262 -16.00 18.38 7.09
C GLN A 262 -14.63 18.05 7.69
N THR A 263 -13.73 19.04 7.69
CA THR A 263 -12.40 18.91 8.30
C THR A 263 -12.49 18.81 9.81
N LEU A 264 -11.78 17.84 10.38
CA LEU A 264 -11.68 17.60 11.82
C LEU A 264 -10.60 18.47 12.46
N LYS A 265 -10.84 18.88 13.70
CA LYS A 265 -9.92 19.66 14.53
C LYS A 265 -9.68 18.97 15.87
N ASP A 266 -8.53 19.26 16.47
CA ASP A 266 -8.23 18.80 17.83
C ASP A 266 -9.29 19.31 18.81
N GLY A 267 -9.81 18.38 19.62
CA GLY A 267 -10.89 18.61 20.58
C GLY A 267 -12.31 18.51 20.01
N ASP A 268 -12.50 18.22 18.71
CA ASP A 268 -13.86 18.11 18.15
C ASP A 268 -14.68 16.99 18.82
N HIS A 269 -15.96 17.30 19.06
CA HIS A 269 -16.96 16.35 19.53
C HIS A 269 -17.85 15.88 18.37
N ILE A 270 -17.83 14.59 18.05
CA ILE A 270 -18.48 14.02 16.87
C ILE A 270 -19.59 13.06 17.31
N VAL A 271 -20.75 13.22 16.70
CA VAL A 271 -21.92 12.36 16.93
C VAL A 271 -22.36 11.72 15.64
N PHE A 272 -22.42 10.38 15.62
CA PHE A 272 -23.01 9.61 14.53
C PHE A 272 -24.47 9.29 14.82
N ILE A 273 -25.37 9.79 13.97
CA ILE A 273 -26.82 9.75 14.19
C ILE A 273 -27.43 8.72 13.23
N PRO A 274 -27.78 7.52 13.70
CA PRO A 274 -28.47 6.52 12.90
C PRO A 274 -29.87 6.95 12.48
N PRO A 275 -30.40 6.38 11.38
CA PRO A 275 -31.78 6.61 11.00
C PRO A 275 -32.69 6.18 12.14
N VAL A 276 -33.62 7.04 12.53
CA VAL A 276 -34.53 6.77 13.64
C VAL A 276 -35.53 5.72 13.18
N THR A 277 -35.40 4.49 13.67
CA THR A 277 -36.48 3.50 13.59
C THR A 277 -37.51 3.81 14.66
N GLY A 278 -38.44 4.73 14.39
CA GLY A 278 -39.55 5.01 15.31
C GLY A 278 -40.24 6.35 15.05
N GLY A 279 -41.47 6.27 14.53
CA GLY A 279 -42.42 7.35 14.28
C GLY A 279 -43.51 6.86 13.35
#